data_AF-A0A0K9XIG0-F1
#
_entry.id   AF-A0A0K9XIG0-F1
#
_cell.length_a   1.000
_cell.length_b   1.000
_cell.length_c   1.000
_cell.angle_alpha   90.00
_cell.angle_beta   90.00
_cell.angle_gamma   90.00
#
_symmetry.space_group_name_H-M   'P 1'
#
loop_
_entity.id
_entity.type
_entity.pdbx_description
1 polymer ?
#
loop_
_entity_poly.entity_id
_entity_poly.type
_entity_poly.pdbx_seq_one_letter_code
_entity_poly.pdbx_strand_id
1 'polypeptide(L)'
;MSASTPRPHVMALLFDTGFNRPSGTRTFRHLDGRPFTDEEQALADDATLEELQAAGVHVHNPEAGAEAEAASLVLTELLLKYAVQHHKALAALMTDEDLIDYDRLVTIVAAGADGFRPRED
;
A
#
# COMPACT_ATOMS: atom_id res chain seq x y z
N MET A 1 27.53 0.55 -29.53
CA MET A 1 28.11 0.87 -28.20
C MET A 1 28.04 -0.40 -27.40
N SER A 2 29.16 -0.90 -26.88
CA SER A 2 29.12 -2.10 -26.02
C SER A 2 28.39 -1.73 -24.72
N ALA A 3 27.35 -2.48 -24.37
CA ALA A 3 26.70 -2.34 -23.08
C ALA A 3 27.74 -2.60 -21.99
N SER A 4 27.96 -1.62 -21.12
CA SER A 4 28.84 -1.78 -19.97
C SER A 4 28.14 -2.67 -18.96
N THR A 5 28.83 -3.66 -18.40
CA THR A 5 28.23 -4.49 -17.34
C THR A 5 27.89 -3.60 -16.14
N PRO A 6 26.66 -3.66 -15.58
CA PRO A 6 26.26 -2.86 -14.43
C PRO A 6 27.24 -3.01 -13.25
N ARG A 7 27.61 -1.89 -12.62
CA ARG A 7 28.55 -1.87 -11.50
C ARG A 7 27.87 -2.43 -10.24
N PRO A 8 28.39 -3.50 -9.61
CA PRO A 8 27.70 -4.15 -8.48
C PRO A 8 27.42 -3.23 -7.29
N HIS A 9 28.32 -2.31 -6.95
CA HIS A 9 28.16 -1.40 -5.83
C HIS A 9 27.12 -0.30 -6.10
N VAL A 10 26.98 0.13 -7.37
CA VAL A 10 25.91 1.04 -7.78
C VAL A 10 24.56 0.31 -7.73
N MET A 11 24.49 -0.91 -8.25
CA MET A 11 23.26 -1.71 -8.22
C MET A 11 22.80 -2.00 -6.79
N ALA A 12 23.71 -2.32 -5.87
CA ALA A 12 23.39 -2.51 -4.47
C ALA A 12 22.77 -1.25 -3.84
N LEU A 13 23.32 -0.07 -4.14
CA LEU A 13 22.75 1.19 -3.68
C LEU A 13 21.37 1.45 -4.31
N LEU A 14 21.22 1.24 -5.62
CA LEU A 14 19.96 1.46 -6.32
C LEU A 14 18.83 0.52 -5.84
N PHE A 15 19.16 -0.72 -5.46
CA PHE A 15 18.17 -1.64 -4.88
C PHE A 15 17.75 -1.26 -3.44
N ASP A 16 18.59 -0.52 -2.73
CA ASP A 16 18.26 0.06 -1.41
C ASP A 16 17.63 1.46 -1.53
N THR A 17 17.41 1.98 -2.74
CA THR A 17 16.82 3.32 -2.95
C THR A 17 15.30 3.29 -2.83
N GLY A 18 14.76 4.14 -1.95
CA GLY A 18 13.36 4.53 -1.94
C GLY A 18 13.05 5.51 -3.07
N PHE A 19 12.66 4.99 -4.24
CA PHE A 19 12.30 5.82 -5.40
C PHE A 19 11.02 6.65 -5.22
N ASN A 20 10.23 6.37 -4.17
CA ASN A 20 9.03 7.12 -3.83
C ASN A 20 9.41 8.45 -3.15
N ARG A 21 9.78 9.41 -3.98
CA ARG A 21 10.44 10.64 -3.56
C ARG A 21 9.44 11.79 -3.37
N PRO A 22 9.39 12.43 -2.19
CA PRO A 22 8.56 13.61 -1.99
C PRO A 22 8.93 14.71 -2.99
N SER A 23 7.91 15.33 -3.60
CA SER A 23 8.09 16.43 -4.53
C SER A 23 8.90 17.56 -3.89
N GLY A 24 9.88 18.11 -4.62
CA GLY A 24 10.68 19.25 -4.18
C GLY A 24 11.95 18.91 -3.39
N THR A 25 12.19 17.66 -3.01
CA THR A 25 13.53 17.27 -2.53
C THR A 25 14.48 17.08 -3.73
N ARG A 26 15.81 17.15 -3.53
CA ARG A 26 16.82 16.67 -4.53
C ARG A 26 17.61 15.42 -4.11
N THR A 27 17.52 15.00 -2.86
CA THR A 27 18.22 13.84 -2.29
C THR A 27 17.42 12.53 -2.40
N PHE A 28 18.08 11.45 -2.78
CA PHE A 28 17.56 10.09 -2.64
C PHE A 28 17.54 9.66 -1.16
N ARG A 29 16.77 8.62 -0.87
CA ARG A 29 16.66 8.04 0.47
C ARG A 29 16.78 6.53 0.34
N HIS A 30 17.28 5.90 1.39
CA HIS A 30 17.21 4.45 1.49
C HIS A 30 15.77 4.00 1.72
N LEU A 31 15.49 2.71 1.56
CA LEU A 31 14.18 2.10 1.83
C LEU A 31 13.72 2.31 3.28
N ASP A 32 14.66 2.43 4.23
CA ASP A 32 14.36 2.74 5.65
C ASP A 32 14.04 4.23 5.91
N GLY A 33 14.13 5.08 4.89
CA GLY A 33 13.82 6.50 4.94
C GLY A 33 14.99 7.42 5.28
N ARG A 34 16.18 6.91 5.64
CA ARG A 34 17.37 7.74 5.89
C ARG A 34 17.83 8.41 4.58
N PRO A 35 18.25 9.69 4.60
CA PRO A 35 18.78 10.35 3.41
C PRO A 35 20.13 9.73 3.01
N PHE A 36 20.41 9.72 1.71
CA PHE A 36 21.74 9.35 1.21
C PHE A 36 22.79 10.33 1.74
N THR A 37 23.99 9.80 2.00
CA THR A 37 25.21 10.58 2.16
C THR A 37 25.59 11.27 0.84
N ASP A 38 26.50 12.24 0.90
CA ASP A 38 26.98 12.94 -0.30
C ASP A 38 27.66 11.96 -1.27
N GLU A 39 28.39 10.96 -0.75
CA GLU A 39 29.02 9.92 -1.54
C GLU A 39 28.00 8.99 -2.21
N GLU A 40 26.96 8.56 -1.49
CA GLU A 40 25.88 7.74 -2.04
C GLU A 40 25.07 8.52 -3.08
N GLN A 41 24.79 9.80 -2.82
CA GLN A 41 24.10 10.67 -3.76
C GLN A 41 24.91 10.85 -5.05
N ALA A 42 26.22 11.10 -4.95
CA ALA A 42 27.09 11.20 -6.10
C ALA A 42 27.16 9.88 -6.89
N LEU A 43 27.17 8.74 -6.19
CA LEU A 43 27.18 7.42 -6.82
C LEU A 43 25.85 7.13 -7.56
N ALA A 44 24.73 7.52 -6.99
CA ALA A 44 23.42 7.41 -7.62
C ALA A 44 23.26 8.37 -8.81
N ASP A 45 23.82 9.58 -8.73
CA ASP A 45 23.80 10.57 -9.82
C ASP A 45 24.71 10.15 -10.99
N ASP A 46 25.76 9.39 -10.74
CA ASP A 46 26.66 8.81 -11.75
C ASP A 46 26.14 7.46 -12.31
N ALA A 47 24.99 6.97 -11.85
CA ALA A 47 24.40 5.74 -12.35
C ALA A 47 24.07 5.86 -13.84
N THR A 48 24.40 4.83 -14.63
CA THR A 48 24.06 4.82 -16.05
C THR A 48 22.55 4.59 -16.23
N LEU A 49 22.03 4.97 -17.41
CA LEU A 49 20.64 4.67 -17.75
C LEU A 49 20.35 3.16 -17.69
N GLU A 50 21.31 2.33 -18.08
CA GLU A 50 21.21 0.86 -18.04
C GLU A 50 21.11 0.35 -16.60
N GLU A 51 21.91 0.91 -15.68
CA GLU A 51 21.86 0.60 -14.23
C GLU A 51 20.52 1.05 -13.61
N LEU A 52 20.05 2.25 -13.95
CA LEU A 52 18.76 2.78 -13.48
C LEU A 52 17.58 1.97 -14.01
N GLN A 53 17.61 1.54 -15.28
CA GLN A 53 16.58 0.68 -15.86
C GLN A 53 16.59 -0.70 -15.22
N ALA A 54 17.76 -1.32 -15.03
CA ALA A 54 17.89 -2.60 -14.36
C ALA A 54 17.38 -2.54 -12.91
N ALA A 55 17.67 -1.44 -12.20
CA ALA A 55 17.13 -1.20 -10.86
C ALA A 55 15.62 -0.98 -10.88
N GLY A 56 15.10 -0.20 -11.83
CA GLY A 56 13.67 0.08 -11.96
C GLY A 56 12.83 -1.17 -12.20
N VAL A 57 13.32 -2.14 -12.99
CA VAL A 57 12.66 -3.44 -13.18
C VAL A 57 12.58 -4.24 -11.87
N HIS A 58 13.58 -4.11 -10.99
CA HIS A 58 13.61 -4.80 -9.71
C HIS A 58 12.71 -4.14 -8.66
N VAL A 59 12.64 -2.81 -8.65
CA VAL A 59 11.84 -2.04 -7.68
C VAL A 59 10.37 -2.01 -8.06
N HIS A 60 10.06 -1.92 -9.35
CA HIS A 60 8.68 -1.94 -9.83
C HIS A 60 8.33 -3.36 -10.28
N ASN A 61 7.95 -4.23 -9.34
CA ASN A 61 7.29 -5.49 -9.67
C ASN A 61 5.78 -5.24 -9.77
N PRO A 62 5.23 -4.97 -10.98
CA PRO A 62 3.79 -4.73 -11.14
C PRO A 62 2.95 -5.92 -10.74
N GLU A 63 3.48 -7.15 -10.83
CA GLU A 63 2.78 -8.37 -10.40
C GLU A 63 2.63 -8.38 -8.87
N ALA A 64 3.67 -8.03 -8.13
CA ALA A 64 3.59 -7.90 -6.66
C ALA A 64 2.63 -6.78 -6.23
N GLY A 65 2.58 -5.67 -6.97
CA GLY A 65 1.61 -4.60 -6.74
C GLY A 65 0.17 -5.05 -6.96
N ALA A 66 -0.10 -5.71 -8.09
CA ALA A 66 -1.41 -6.25 -8.42
C ALA A 66 -1.83 -7.38 -7.46
N GLU A 67 -0.90 -8.23 -7.04
CA GLU A 67 -1.12 -9.27 -6.05
C GLU A 67 -1.46 -8.69 -4.67
N ALA A 68 -0.76 -7.64 -4.24
CA ALA A 68 -1.05 -6.95 -2.99
C ALA A 68 -2.43 -6.27 -3.02
N GLU A 69 -2.81 -5.65 -4.14
CA GLU A 69 -4.14 -5.06 -4.31
C GLU A 69 -5.24 -6.13 -4.27
N ALA A 70 -5.06 -7.24 -5.00
CA ALA A 70 -5.99 -8.36 -4.98
C ALA A 70 -6.10 -8.99 -3.57
N ALA A 71 -4.98 -9.15 -2.86
CA ALA A 71 -4.95 -9.66 -1.50
C ALA A 71 -5.67 -8.72 -0.52
N SER A 72 -5.53 -7.40 -0.68
CA SER A 72 -6.22 -6.40 0.14
C SER A 72 -7.75 -6.50 0.00
N LEU A 73 -8.25 -6.71 -1.23
CA LEU A 73 -9.67 -6.92 -1.48
C LEU A 73 -10.17 -8.20 -0.82
N VAL A 74 -9.47 -9.32 -1.00
CA VAL A 74 -9.82 -10.61 -0.39
C VAL A 74 -9.80 -10.54 1.14
N LEU A 75 -8.80 -9.84 1.71
CA LEU A 75 -8.72 -9.63 3.15
C LEU A 75 -9.92 -8.80 3.66
N THR A 76 -10.30 -7.74 2.95
CA THR A 76 -11.45 -6.90 3.30
C THR A 76 -12.74 -7.71 3.28
N GLU A 77 -12.97 -8.50 2.22
CA GLU A 77 -14.15 -9.38 2.13
C GLU A 77 -14.18 -10.41 3.27
N LEU A 78 -13.03 -11.01 3.59
CA LEU A 78 -12.90 -11.94 4.70
C LEU A 78 -13.25 -11.29 6.03
N LEU A 79 -12.70 -10.10 6.29
CA LEU A 79 -12.99 -9.35 7.52
C LEU A 79 -14.47 -9.00 7.61
N LEU A 80 -15.09 -8.50 6.55
CA LEU A 80 -16.52 -8.17 6.51
C LEU A 80 -17.40 -9.40 6.78
N LYS A 81 -17.07 -10.55 6.18
CA LYS A 81 -17.80 -11.82 6.37
C LYS A 81 -17.91 -12.22 7.85
N TYR A 82 -16.85 -12.04 8.62
CA TYR A 82 -16.83 -12.39 10.04
C TYR A 82 -17.26 -11.25 10.96
N ALA A 83 -16.91 -9.99 10.64
CA ALA A 83 -17.29 -8.82 11.42
C ALA A 83 -18.81 -8.70 11.58
N VAL A 84 -19.57 -8.96 10.52
CA VAL A 84 -21.04 -8.95 10.56
C VAL A 84 -21.60 -10.02 11.50
N GLN A 85 -20.99 -11.21 11.55
CA GLN A 85 -21.44 -12.30 12.43
C GLN A 85 -21.06 -12.06 13.90
N HIS A 86 -20.01 -11.27 14.14
CA HIS A 86 -19.46 -11.01 15.47
C HIS A 86 -19.67 -9.55 15.94
N HIS A 87 -20.79 -8.93 15.54
CA HIS A 87 -21.10 -7.52 15.85
C HIS A 87 -20.88 -7.12 17.32
N LYS A 88 -21.23 -7.98 18.29
CA LYS A 88 -21.03 -7.70 19.73
C LYS A 88 -19.56 -7.63 20.13
N ALA A 89 -18.72 -8.49 19.55
CA ALA A 89 -17.29 -8.48 19.79
C ALA A 89 -16.63 -7.26 19.12
N LEU A 90 -17.15 -6.85 17.95
CA LEU A 90 -16.69 -5.66 17.25
C LEU A 90 -17.04 -4.38 18.02
N ALA A 91 -18.27 -4.27 18.52
CA ALA A 91 -18.74 -3.15 19.33
C ALA A 91 -17.89 -2.93 20.61
N ALA A 92 -17.37 -4.00 21.20
CA ALA A 92 -16.51 -3.92 22.38
C ALA A 92 -15.11 -3.34 22.09
N LEU A 93 -14.72 -3.24 20.82
CA LEU A 93 -13.44 -2.66 20.38
C LEU A 93 -13.59 -1.23 19.87
N MET A 94 -14.82 -0.74 19.72
CA MET A 94 -15.12 0.60 19.23
C MET A 94 -14.97 1.63 20.33
N THR A 95 -14.68 2.87 19.93
CA THR A 95 -14.83 4.01 20.83
C THR A 95 -16.32 4.28 21.06
N ASP A 96 -16.65 5.05 22.11
CA ASP A 96 -18.04 5.44 22.37
C ASP A 96 -18.65 6.22 21.18
N GLU A 97 -17.84 7.05 20.50
CA GLU A 97 -18.26 7.80 19.30
C GLU A 97 -18.55 6.86 18.13
N ASP A 98 -17.61 5.95 17.83
CA ASP A 98 -17.78 4.97 16.75
C ASP A 98 -18.97 4.04 17.00
N LEU A 99 -19.24 3.66 18.25
CA LEU A 99 -20.35 2.81 18.62
C LEU A 99 -21.71 3.51 18.40
N ILE A 100 -21.81 4.80 18.75
CA ILE A 100 -23.01 5.61 18.52
C ILE A 100 -23.32 5.69 17.01
N ASP A 101 -22.29 5.98 16.20
CA ASP A 101 -22.45 6.04 14.75
C ASP A 101 -22.77 4.68 14.15
N TYR A 102 -22.14 3.61 14.64
CA TYR A 102 -22.41 2.24 14.22
C TYR A 102 -23.87 1.86 14.47
N ASP A 103 -24.39 2.07 15.69
CA ASP A 103 -25.79 1.74 16.04
C ASP A 103 -26.80 2.54 15.21
N ARG A 104 -26.51 3.83 14.98
CA ARG A 104 -27.33 4.69 14.10
C ARG A 104 -27.38 4.13 12.68
N LEU A 105 -26.24 3.74 12.11
CA LEU A 105 -26.16 3.22 10.74
C LEU A 105 -26.84 1.85 10.60
N VAL A 106 -26.65 0.95 11.56
CA VAL A 106 -27.33 -0.35 11.61
C VAL A 106 -28.85 -0.16 11.62
N THR A 107 -29.35 0.81 12.40
CA THR A 107 -30.78 1.12 12.47
C THR A 107 -31.34 1.60 11.13
N ILE A 108 -30.60 2.45 10.40
CA ILE A 108 -31.00 2.93 9.07
C ILE A 108 -31.05 1.78 8.06
N VAL A 109 -30.03 0.90 8.07
CA VAL A 109 -29.97 -0.26 7.17
C VAL A 109 -31.13 -1.23 7.44
N ALA A 110 -31.43 -1.51 8.71
CA ALA A 110 -32.54 -2.37 9.09
C ALA A 110 -33.89 -1.81 8.62
N ALA A 111 -34.11 -0.50 8.81
CA ALA A 111 -35.32 0.17 8.34
C ALA A 111 -35.47 0.13 6.80
N GLY A 112 -34.36 0.22 6.07
CA GLY A 112 -34.34 0.07 4.61
C GLY A 112 -34.62 -1.37 4.14
N ALA A 113 -34.18 -2.38 4.88
CA ALA A 113 -34.41 -3.79 4.56
C ALA A 113 -35.87 -4.22 4.80
N ASP A 114 -36.53 -3.69 5.83
CA ASP A 114 -37.96 -3.97 6.12
C ASP A 114 -38.91 -3.41 5.05
N GLY A 115 -38.50 -2.35 4.34
CA GLY A 115 -39.25 -1.78 3.21
C GLY A 115 -39.34 -2.69 1.97
N PHE A 116 -38.54 -3.77 1.91
CA PHE A 116 -38.52 -4.74 0.81
C PHE A 116 -39.31 -6.03 1.09
N ARG A 117 -40.03 -6.15 2.21
CA ARG A 117 -40.93 -7.30 2.41
C ARG A 117 -42.04 -7.27 1.34
N PRO A 118 -42.20 -8.32 0.52
CA PRO A 118 -43.35 -8.42 -0.36
C PRO A 118 -44.59 -8.44 0.54
N ARG A 119 -45.57 -7.60 0.21
CA ARG A 119 -46.88 -7.63 0.83
C ARG A 119 -47.50 -8.98 0.45
N GLU A 120 -47.60 -9.90 1.40
CA GLU A 120 -48.46 -11.08 1.23
C GLU A 120 -49.91 -10.58 1.16
N ASP A 121 -50.59 -10.97 0.09
CA ASP A 121 -51.95 -10.53 -0.28
C ASP A 121 -53.03 -10.92 0.75
#